data_AF-A0A1Q9QYD1-F1
#
_entry.id   AF-A0A1Q9QYD1-F1
#
_cell.length_a   1.000
_cell.length_b   1.000
_cell.length_c   1.000
_cell.angle_alpha   90.00
_cell.angle_beta   90.00
_cell.angle_gamma   90.00
#
_symmetry.space_group_name_H-M   'P 1'
#
loop_
_entity.id
_entity.type
_entity.pdbx_description
1 polymer ?
#
loop_
_entity_poly.entity_id
_entity_poly.type
_entity_poly.pdbx_seq_one_letter_code
_entity_poly.pdbx_strand_id
1 'polypeptide(L)' 'MNHDDRKPADKTPQPLSSEDAQKGAPSPDPVLEQPDPDTEAVDKLITPTSIKETEEQTREIERRLAEVEEKERH' A
#
# COMPACT_ATOMS: atom_id res chain seq x y z
N MET A 1 62.86 -2.37 22.19
CA MET A 1 62.19 -2.39 20.88
C MET A 1 60.82 -2.99 21.11
N ASN A 2 59.76 -2.20 21.08
CA ASN A 2 58.41 -2.68 21.34
C ASN A 2 57.91 -3.30 20.03
N HIS A 3 57.84 -4.62 20.00
CA HIS A 3 57.26 -5.34 18.87
C HIS A 3 55.75 -5.14 18.94
N ASP A 4 55.24 -4.22 18.12
CA ASP A 4 53.82 -4.13 17.80
C ASP A 4 53.44 -5.42 17.05
N ASP A 5 53.06 -6.46 17.78
CA ASP A 5 52.50 -7.71 17.26
C ASP A 5 51.09 -7.47 16.71
N ARG A 6 51.00 -6.65 15.66
CA ARG A 6 49.78 -6.46 14.88
C ARG A 6 49.62 -7.66 13.97
N LYS A 7 49.04 -8.74 14.52
CA LYS A 7 48.62 -9.90 13.72
C LYS A 7 47.77 -9.40 12.54
N PRO A 8 48.01 -9.90 11.31
CA PRO A 8 47.22 -9.49 10.16
C PRO A 8 45.76 -9.84 10.42
N ALA A 9 44.88 -8.84 10.38
CA ALA A 9 43.45 -9.06 10.51
C ALA A 9 42.99 -9.97 9.37
N ASP A 10 42.30 -11.06 9.71
CA ASP A 10 41.68 -11.95 8.72
C ASP A 10 40.78 -11.13 7.80
N LYS A 11 41.03 -11.22 6.50
CA LYS A 11 40.30 -10.50 5.43
C LYS A 11 39.25 -11.39 4.77
N THR A 12 39.08 -12.61 5.25
CA THR A 12 38.08 -13.54 4.73
C THR A 12 36.69 -12.96 4.99
N PRO A 13 35.87 -12.73 3.95
CA PRO A 13 34.48 -12.30 4.14
C PRO A 13 33.75 -13.38 4.93
N GLN A 14 33.08 -12.99 6.01
CA GLN A 14 32.22 -13.92 6.73
C GLN A 14 30.96 -14.19 5.91
N PRO A 15 30.59 -15.46 5.67
CA PRO A 15 29.37 -15.78 4.94
C PRO A 15 28.17 -15.28 5.74
N LEU A 16 27.31 -14.50 5.09
CA LEU A 16 26.06 -14.03 5.68
C LEU A 16 25.11 -15.24 5.82
N SER A 17 24.64 -15.51 7.05
CA SER A 17 23.59 -16.51 7.27
C SER A 17 22.26 -16.02 6.68
N SER A 18 21.42 -16.92 6.18
CA SER A 18 20.05 -16.60 5.77
C SER A 18 19.26 -15.91 6.88
N GLU A 19 19.51 -16.30 8.14
CA GLU A 19 18.88 -15.69 9.31
C GLU A 19 19.30 -14.22 9.46
N ASP A 20 20.58 -13.92 9.30
CA ASP A 20 21.10 -12.55 9.41
C ASP A 20 20.73 -11.69 8.20
N ALA A 21 20.58 -12.29 7.02
CA ALA A 21 20.10 -11.62 5.82
C ALA A 21 18.62 -11.17 5.92
N GLN A 22 17.81 -11.89 6.70
CA GLN A 22 16.37 -11.63 6.84
C GLN A 22 16.02 -10.67 7.98
N LYS A 23 16.93 -10.46 8.93
CA LYS A 23 16.68 -9.62 10.12
C LYS A 23 16.33 -8.16 9.77
N GLY A 24 16.63 -7.72 8.56
CA GLY A 24 16.41 -6.34 8.12
C GLY A 24 17.26 -5.35 8.94
N ALA A 25 17.49 -4.17 8.40
CA ALA A 25 17.89 -3.06 9.25
C ALA A 25 16.63 -2.54 9.94
N PRO A 26 16.67 -2.15 11.23
CA PRO A 26 15.59 -1.36 11.81
C PRO A 26 15.52 -0.05 11.03
N SER A 27 14.60 0.02 10.07
CA SER A 27 14.23 1.27 9.43
C SER A 27 13.38 2.03 10.45
N PRO A 28 13.57 3.37 10.61
CA PRO A 28 12.50 4.16 11.20
C PRO A 28 11.19 3.82 10.50
N ASP A 29 10.10 3.74 11.27
CA ASP A 29 8.78 3.45 10.73
C ASP A 29 8.58 4.32 9.48
N PRO A 30 8.36 3.74 8.30
CA PRO A 30 8.13 4.54 7.11
C PRO A 30 6.91 5.40 7.41
N VAL A 31 7.12 6.72 7.47
CA VAL A 31 6.03 7.67 7.56
C VAL A 31 5.30 7.52 6.24
N LEU A 32 4.14 6.86 6.27
CA LEU A 32 3.26 6.77 5.12
C LEU A 32 2.90 8.21 4.75
N GLU A 33 3.34 8.65 3.58
CA GLU A 33 2.95 9.96 3.06
C GLU A 33 1.45 9.96 2.83
N GLN A 34 0.79 11.07 3.18
CA GLN A 34 -0.60 11.22 2.81
C GLN A 34 -0.69 11.31 1.28
N PRO A 35 -1.65 10.61 0.65
CA PRO A 35 -1.83 10.67 -0.79
C PRO A 35 -2.10 12.11 -1.24
N ASP A 36 -1.63 12.44 -2.44
CA ASP A 36 -1.88 13.74 -3.07
C ASP A 36 -3.41 13.94 -3.19
N PRO A 37 -3.98 15.03 -2.63
CA PRO A 37 -5.42 15.29 -2.68
C PRO A 37 -5.98 15.34 -4.11
N ASP A 38 -5.17 15.74 -5.09
CA ASP A 38 -5.57 15.77 -6.50
C ASP A 38 -5.72 14.37 -7.10
N THR A 39 -5.12 13.35 -6.47
CA THR A 39 -5.18 11.94 -6.88
C THR A 39 -5.86 11.03 -5.86
N GLU A 40 -6.24 11.55 -4.69
CA GLU A 40 -6.89 10.79 -3.61
C GLU A 40 -8.20 10.13 -4.11
N ALA A 41 -8.95 10.81 -4.97
CA ALA A 41 -10.14 10.25 -5.59
C ALA A 41 -9.80 9.17 -6.62
N VAL A 42 -8.70 9.32 -7.35
CA VAL A 42 -8.24 8.33 -8.35
C VAL A 42 -7.73 7.05 -7.67
N ASP A 43 -7.02 7.18 -6.55
CA ASP A 43 -6.50 6.05 -5.77
C ASP A 43 -7.65 5.25 -5.12
N LYS A 44 -8.75 5.92 -4.75
CA LYS A 44 -9.97 5.27 -4.25
C LYS A 44 -10.80 4.58 -5.34
N LEU A 45 -10.76 5.04 -6.59
CA LEU A 45 -11.55 4.47 -7.70
C LEU A 45 -11.14 3.03 -8.05
N ILE A 46 -9.94 2.58 -7.66
CA ILE A 46 -9.47 1.20 -7.86
C ILE A 46 -9.66 0.33 -6.59
N THR A 47 -10.26 0.89 -5.53
CA THR A 47 -10.61 0.08 -4.36
C THR A 47 -11.96 -0.61 -4.56
N PRO A 48 -12.09 -1.92 -4.27
CA PRO A 48 -13.33 -2.68 -4.50
C PRO A 48 -14.59 -2.13 -3.79
N THR A 49 -14.43 -1.28 -2.77
CA THR A 49 -15.53 -0.63 -2.06
C THR A 49 -16.17 0.48 -2.87
N SER A 50 -15.38 1.31 -3.57
CA SER A 50 -15.89 2.45 -4.35
C SER A 50 -16.78 2.02 -5.52
N ILE A 51 -16.45 0.89 -6.17
CA ILE A 51 -17.26 0.33 -7.27
C ILE A 51 -18.64 -0.11 -6.77
N LYS A 52 -18.71 -0.77 -5.60
CA LYS A 52 -19.98 -1.26 -5.04
C LYS A 52 -20.92 -0.14 -4.63
N GLU A 53 -20.39 0.93 -4.04
CA GLU A 53 -21.18 2.11 -3.67
C GLU A 53 -21.78 2.79 -4.92
N THR A 54 -20.99 2.90 -5.99
CA THR A 54 -21.46 3.48 -7.27
C THR A 54 -22.53 2.61 -7.92
N GLU A 55 -22.39 1.28 -7.89
CA GLU A 55 -23.40 0.34 -8.39
C GLU A 55 -24.72 0.46 -7.61
N GLU A 56 -24.66 0.58 -6.28
CA GLU A 56 -25.86 0.73 -5.44
C GLU A 56 -26.59 2.04 -5.72
N GLN A 57 -25.86 3.16 -5.83
CA GLN A 57 -26.43 4.45 -6.22
C GLN A 57 -27.10 4.38 -7.59
N THR A 58 -26.47 3.72 -8.55
CA THR A 58 -27.01 3.54 -9.90
C THR A 58 -28.33 2.77 -9.86
N ARG A 59 -28.37 1.64 -9.14
CA ARG A 59 -29.60 0.83 -8.99
C ARG A 59 -30.74 1.60 -8.33
N GLU A 60 -30.43 2.44 -7.34
CA GLU A 60 -31.46 3.27 -6.69
C GLU A 60 -32.03 4.31 -7.65
N ILE A 61 -31.17 4.96 -8.45
CA ILE A 61 -31.60 5.92 -9.47
C ILE A 61 -32.50 5.24 -10.50
N GLU A 62 -32.07 4.09 -11.03
CA GLU A 62 -32.86 3.31 -11.99
C GLU A 62 -34.23 2.91 -11.44
N ARG A 63 -34.29 2.45 -10.18
CA ARG A 63 -35.56 2.11 -9.53
C ARG A 63 -36.48 3.32 -9.44
N ARG A 64 -35.96 4.48 -9.01
CA ARG A 64 -36.74 5.72 -8.90
C ARG A 64 -37.25 6.19 -10.26
N LEU A 65 -36.44 6.07 -11.30
CA LEU A 65 -36.86 6.39 -12.68
C LEU A 65 -37.99 5.46 -13.14
N ALA A 66 -37.87 4.16 -12.90
CA ALA A 66 -38.91 3.19 -13.25
C ALA A 66 -40.23 3.46 -12.50
N GLU A 67 -40.18 3.80 -11.21
CA GLU A 67 -41.37 4.17 -10.42
C GLU A 67 -42.05 5.43 -10.95
N VAL A 68 -41.28 6.42 -11.43
CA VAL A 68 -41.83 7.64 -12.05
C VAL A 68 -42.44 7.32 -13.40
N GLU A 69 -41.76 6.56 -14.25
CA GLU A 69 -42.31 6.14 -15.54
C GLU A 69 -43.58 5.31 -15.40
N GLU A 70 -43.67 4.44 -14.39
CA GLU A 70 -44.88 3.66 -14.11
C GLU A 70 -46.04 4.58 -13.71
N LYS A 71 -45.78 5.60 -12.89
CA LYS A 71 -46.79 6.62 -12.51
C LYS A 71 -47.22 7.50 -13.67
N GLU A 72 -46.35 7.80 -14.63
CA GLU A 72 -46.72 8.60 -15.81
C GLU A 72 -47.54 7.80 -16.83
N ARG A 73 -47.41 6.47 -16.85
CA ARG A 73 -48.16 5.58 -17.76
C ARG A 73 -49.57 5.22 -17.26
N HIS A 74 -49.90 5.55 -16.01
CA HIS A 74 -51.18 5.23 -15.36
C HIS A 74 -52.03 6.47 -15.11
#